data_AF-X1P386-F1
#
_entry.id   AF-X1P386-F1
#
_cell.length_a   1.000
_cell.length_b   1.000
_cell.length_c   1.000
_cell.angle_alpha   90.00
_cell.angle_beta   90.00
_cell.angle_gamma   90.00
#
_symmetry.space_group_name_H-M   'P 1'
#
loop_
_entity.id
_entity.type
_entity.pdbx_description
1 polymer ?
#
loop_
_entity_poly.entity_id
_entity_poly.type
_entity_poly.pdbx_seq_one_letter_code
_entity_poly.pdbx_strand_id
1 'polypeptide(L)' 'ETTRQLSREEGLLVGTSSGANVFAALHVDNGRNRVVTVLPDRAERYFSTALL' A
#
# COMPACT_ATOMS: atom_id res chain seq x y z
N GLU A 1 -1.04 4.03 8.11
CA GLU A 1 -2.51 4.15 7.92
C GLU A 1 -2.95 3.62 6.56
N THR A 2 -2.37 4.12 5.46
CA THR A 2 -2.66 3.71 4.07
C THR A 2 -2.65 2.19 3.84
N THR A 3 -1.68 1.44 4.38
CA THR A 3 -1.68 -0.04 4.28
C THR A 3 -2.97 -0.66 4.84
N ARG A 4 -3.49 -0.14 5.96
CA ARG A 4 -4.72 -0.66 6.57
C ARG A 4 -5.94 -0.32 5.71
N GLN A 5 -5.97 0.87 5.11
CA GLN A 5 -7.02 1.26 4.16
C GLN A 5 -7.02 0.36 2.92
N LEU A 6 -5.85 0.09 2.33
CA LEU A 6 -5.71 -0.85 1.21
C LEU A 6 -6.32 -2.23 1.51
N SER A 7 -6.14 -2.75 2.73
CA SER A 7 -6.77 -4.02 3.12
C SER A 7 -8.27 -3.92 3.35
N ARG A 8 -8.76 -2.81 3.90
CA ARG A 8 -10.18 -2.63 4.26
C ARG A 8 -11.06 -2.24 3.08
N GLU A 9 -10.55 -1.39 2.20
CA GLU A 9 -11.32 -0.73 1.13
C GLU A 9 -11.07 -1.41 -0.22
N GLU A 10 -9.83 -1.83 -0.49
CA GLU A 10 -9.43 -2.42 -1.78
C GLU A 10 -9.26 -3.95 -1.72
N GLY A 11 -9.38 -4.56 -0.54
CA GLY A 11 -9.15 -5.99 -0.34
C GLY A 11 -7.69 -6.43 -0.58
N LEU A 12 -6.75 -5.49 -0.55
CA LEU A 12 -5.33 -5.73 -0.80
C LEU A 12 -4.59 -6.02 0.50
N LEU A 13 -4.26 -7.29 0.73
CA LEU A 13 -3.52 -7.76 1.90
C LEU A 13 -2.00 -7.64 1.68
N VAL A 14 -1.46 -6.43 1.82
CA VAL A 14 -0.08 -6.07 1.46
C VAL A 14 0.75 -5.54 2.63
N GLY A 15 2.07 -5.53 2.48
CA GLY A 15 3.00 -5.02 3.50
C GLY A 15 2.98 -3.50 3.68
N THR A 16 3.75 -3.02 4.66
CA THR A 16 3.85 -1.58 4.99
C THR A 16 4.49 -0.76 3.87
N SER A 17 5.48 -1.31 3.17
CA SER A 17 6.15 -0.70 2.01
C SER A 17 5.16 -0.41 0.86
N SER A 18 4.21 -1.32 0.63
CA SER A 18 3.12 -1.16 -0.33
C SER A 18 2.23 0.04 0.00
N GLY A 19 1.92 0.26 1.29
CA GLY A 19 1.17 1.44 1.72
C GLY A 19 1.96 2.74 1.57
N ALA A 20 3.27 2.72 1.83
CA ALA A 20 4.13 3.89 1.59
C ALA A 20 4.16 4.27 0.09
N ASN A 21 4.23 3.26 -0.78
CA ASN A 21 4.19 3.44 -2.23
C ASN A 21 2.87 4.05 -2.71
N VAL A 22 1.73 3.58 -2.20
CA VAL A 22 0.42 4.16 -2.55
C VAL A 22 0.25 5.56 -1.96
N PHE A 23 0.69 5.79 -0.72
CA PHE A 23 0.66 7.12 -0.12
C PHE A 23 1.43 8.13 -0.97
N ALA A 24 2.65 7.79 -1.40
CA ALA A 24 3.43 8.65 -2.29
C ALA A 24 2.76 8.82 -3.66
N ALA A 25 2.22 7.75 -4.24
CA ALA A 25 1.52 7.78 -5.52
C ALA A 25 0.32 8.75 -5.50
N LEU A 26 -0.47 8.74 -4.42
CA LEU A 26 -1.58 9.67 -4.23
C LEU A 26 -1.12 11.12 -4.07
N HIS A 27 0.04 11.37 -3.46
CA HIS A 27 0.59 12.72 -3.31
C HIS A 27 1.14 13.30 -4.62
N VAL A 28 1.64 12.45 -5.53
CA VAL A 28 2.18 12.91 -6.82
C VAL A 28 1.13 12.94 -7.93
N ASP A 29 -0.06 12.38 -7.68
CA ASP A 29 -1.15 12.43 -8.64
C ASP A 29 -1.61 13.88 -8.86
N ASN A 30 -1.67 14.26 -10.14
CA ASN A 30 -2.08 15.58 -10.60
C ASN A 30 -3.47 15.57 -11.27
N GLY A 31 -4.14 14.42 -11.29
CA GLY A 31 -5.45 14.22 -11.91
C GLY A 31 -5.45 14.23 -13.44
N ARG A 32 -4.29 14.30 -14.09
CA ARG A 32 -4.15 14.35 -15.56
C ARG A 32 -3.47 13.11 -16.14
N ASN A 33 -2.48 12.57 -15.43
CA ASN A 33 -1.70 11.42 -15.86
C ASN A 33 -2.08 10.17 -15.08
N ARG A 34 -1.90 8.99 -15.68
CA ARG A 34 -2.03 7.73 -14.94
C ARG A 34 -0.77 7.49 -14.11
N VAL A 35 -0.93 7.47 -12.80
CA VAL A 35 0.13 7.09 -11.85
C VAL A 35 0.06 5.58 -11.60
N VAL A 36 1.22 4.92 -11.60
CA VAL A 36 1.35 3.47 -11.30
C VAL A 36 2.43 3.29 -10.24
N THR A 37 2.19 2.41 -9.28
CA THR A 37 3.15 2.06 -8.22
C THR A 37 3.16 0.56 -7.95
N VAL A 38 4.19 0.08 -7.28
CA VAL A 38 4.43 -1.36 -7.02
C VAL A 38 4.01 -1.72 -5.61
N LEU A 39 3.32 -2.85 -5.44
CA LEU A 39 3.04 -3.48 -4.14
C LEU A 39 3.94 -4.72 -4.02
N PRO A 40 5.14 -4.60 -3.42
CA PRO A 40 6.19 -5.61 -3.54
C PRO A 40 5.91 -6.93 -2.80
N ASP A 41 5.00 -6.94 -1.84
CA ASP A 41 4.77 -8.09 -0.97
C ASP A 41 3.37 -8.16 -0.33
N ARG A 42 3.11 -9.30 0.31
CA ARG A 42 1.86 -9.61 1.03
C ARG A 42 2.05 -9.44 2.53
N ALA A 43 0.98 -9.06 3.24
CA ALA A 43 1.02 -8.86 4.69
C ALA A 43 1.33 -10.13 5.49
N GLU A 44 1.06 -11.31 4.92
CA GLU A 44 1.28 -12.63 5.55
C GLU A 44 2.73 -12.86 5.98
N ARG A 45 3.70 -12.27 5.27
CA ARG A 45 5.13 -12.34 5.63
C ARG A 45 5.44 -11.66 6.95
N TYR A 46 4.54 -10.79 7.41
CA TYR A 46 4.71 -9.99 8.61
C TYR A 46 3.91 -10.53 9.80
N PHE A 47 3.15 -11.63 9.67
CA PHE A 47 2.35 -12.16 10.78
C PHE A 47 3.19 -12.63 11.98
N SER A 48 4.43 -13.04 11.74
CA SER A 48 5.39 -13.44 12.78
C SER A 48 6.27 -12.28 13.27
N THR A 49 6.06 -11.06 12.77
CA THR A 49 6.82 -9.87 13.15
C THR A 49 5.84 -8.81 13.67
N ALA A 50 6.20 -8.05 14.71
CA ALA A 50 5.33 -7.00 15.26
C ALA A 50 5.23 -5.73 14.37
N LEU A 51 5.28 -5.89 13.04
CA LEU A 51 5.36 -4.82 12.04
C LEU A 51 3.99 -4.35 11.51
N LEU A 52 2.89 -5.00 11.90
CA LEU A 52 1.52 -4.64 11.51
C LEU A 52 0.83 -3.75 12.56
#